data_AF-A0A800C7J4-F1
#
_entry.id   AF-A0A800C7J4-F1
#
_cell.length_a   1.000
_cell.length_b   1.000
_cell.length_c   1.000
_cell.angle_alpha   90.00
_cell.angle_beta   90.00
_cell.angle_gamma   90.00
#
_symmetry.space_group_name_H-M   'P 1'
#
loop_
_entity.id
_entity.type
_entity.pdbx_description
1 polymer ?
#
loop_
_entity_poly.entity_id
_entity_poly.type
_entity_poly.pdbx_seq_one_letter_code
_entity_poly.pdbx_strand_id
1 'polypeptide(L)' 'MVKRLRRLGFRFYRRGKGSHELWVRDADGRVVPVPRYKGKKIRKGTIRAIIREIGMSVEEFMGIG' A
#
# COMPACT_ATOMS: atom_id res chain seq x y z
N MET A 1 2.79 5.57 -3.65
CA MET A 1 2.20 4.43 -2.95
C MET A 1 1.53 3.48 -3.94
N VAL A 2 0.31 3.77 -4.42
CA VAL A 2 -0.46 2.86 -5.30
C VAL A 2 0.33 2.37 -6.53
N LYS A 3 1.03 3.26 -7.26
CA LYS A 3 1.86 2.85 -8.42
C LYS A 3 2.93 1.80 -8.06
N ARG A 4 3.57 1.94 -6.90
CA ARG A 4 4.60 1.00 -6.41
C ARG A 4 3.99 -0.31 -5.94
N LEU A 5 2.86 -0.26 -5.24
CA LEU A 5 2.10 -1.47 -4.87
C LEU A 5 1.74 -2.29 -6.11
N ARG A 6 1.27 -1.65 -7.19
CA ARG A 6 1.03 -2.34 -8.47
C ARG A 6 2.28 -3.03 -9.03
N ARG A 7 3.44 -2.37 -8.97
CA ARG A 7 4.72 -2.97 -9.42
C ARG A 7 5.16 -4.14 -8.54
N LEU A 8 4.80 -4.13 -7.27
CA LEU A 8 5.02 -5.24 -6.33
C LEU A 8 4.01 -6.39 -6.48
N GLY A 9 3.13 -6.33 -7.49
CA GLY A 9 2.12 -7.36 -7.75
C GLY A 9 0.84 -7.21 -6.93
N PHE A 10 0.65 -6.09 -6.22
CA PHE A 10 -0.62 -5.84 -5.54
C PHE A 10 -1.68 -5.32 -6.53
N ARG A 11 -2.88 -5.86 -6.41
CA ARG A 11 -4.08 -5.39 -7.10
C ARG A 11 -5.11 -4.86 -6.11
N PHE A 12 -5.96 -3.96 -6.58
CA PHE A 12 -7.12 -3.55 -5.81
C PHE A 12 -8.01 -4.77 -5.54
N TYR A 13 -8.40 -4.96 -4.29
CA TYR A 13 -9.29 -6.05 -3.89
C TYR A 13 -10.71 -5.53 -3.66
N ARG A 14 -10.89 -4.65 -2.67
CA ARG A 14 -12.19 -4.06 -2.33
C ARG A 14 -12.02 -2.78 -1.53
N ARG A 15 -13.11 -2.05 -1.33
CA ARG A 15 -13.15 -0.97 -0.33
C ARG A 15 -13.07 -1.55 1.09
N GLY A 16 -12.25 -0.93 1.92
CA GLY A 16 -12.22 -1.15 3.36
C GLY A 16 -13.18 -0.21 4.10
N LYS A 17 -13.03 -0.12 5.42
CA LYS A 17 -13.81 0.80 6.26
C LYS A 17 -13.47 2.25 5.92
N GLY A 18 -14.51 3.08 5.74
CA GLY A 18 -14.36 4.49 5.39
C GLY A 18 -13.78 4.70 4.00
N SER A 19 -12.77 5.55 3.90
CA SER A 19 -12.09 5.88 2.63
C SER A 19 -10.88 5.00 2.33
N HIS A 20 -10.73 3.83 2.97
CA HIS A 20 -9.61 2.93 2.69
C HIS A 20 -9.93 1.97 1.55
N GLU A 21 -8.90 1.59 0.82
CA GLU A 21 -8.90 0.49 -0.15
C GLU A 21 -8.08 -0.65 0.43
N LEU A 22 -8.51 -1.89 0.22
CA LEU A 22 -7.71 -3.07 0.50
C LEU A 22 -7.05 -3.51 -0.80
N TRP A 23 -5.75 -3.72 -0.75
CA TRP A 23 -4.92 -4.16 -1.86
C TRP A 23 -4.34 -5.53 -1.54
N VAL A 24 -4.47 -6.49 -2.45
CA VAL A 24 -4.03 -7.89 -2.26
C VAL A 24 -2.94 -8.25 -3.26
N ARG A 25 -1.97 -9.05 -2.82
CA ARG A 25 -1.00 -9.71 -3.69
C ARG A 25 -1.25 -11.21 -3.68
N ASP A 26 -1.62 -11.76 -4.83
CA ASP A 26 -2.04 -13.16 -4.92
C ASP A 26 -0.89 -14.15 -4.70
N ALA A 27 0.35 -13.73 -4.98
CA ALA A 27 1.54 -14.58 -4.83
C ALA A 27 1.79 -15.04 -3.39
N ASP A 28 1.39 -14.24 -2.39
CA ASP A 28 1.61 -14.53 -0.97
C ASP A 28 0.38 -14.27 -0.09
N GLY A 29 -0.77 -13.94 -0.70
CA GLY A 29 -2.02 -13.65 0.00
C GLY A 29 -2.00 -12.39 0.87
N ARG A 30 -0.95 -11.56 0.81
CA ARG A 30 -0.87 -10.36 1.67
C ARG A 30 -1.92 -9.34 1.26
N VAL A 31 -2.59 -8.78 2.26
CA VAL A 31 -3.57 -7.70 2.09
C VAL A 31 -3.11 -6.48 2.88
N VAL A 32 -3.09 -5.30 2.26
CA VAL A 32 -2.74 -4.04 2.92
C VAL A 32 -3.81 -2.97 2.76
N PRO A 33 -4.15 -2.22 3.83
CA PRO A 33 -5.05 -1.09 3.76
C PRO A 33 -4.32 0.16 3.25
N VAL A 34 -4.82 0.74 2.17
CA VAL A 34 -4.31 1.98 1.57
C VAL A 34 -5.38 3.07 1.71
N PRO A 35 -5.10 4.18 2.42
CA PRO A 35 -6.05 5.27 2.52
C PRO A 35 -6.23 5.99 1.17
N ARG A 36 -7.49 6.17 0.75
CA ARG A 36 -7.86 6.96 -0.44
C ARG A 36 -8.33 8.34 0.02
N TYR A 37 -7.40 9.29 0.15
CA TYR A 37 -7.76 10.69 0.39
C TYR A 37 -7.69 11.50 -0.91
N LYS A 38 -8.84 12.03 -1.35
CA LYS A 38 -8.91 13.05 -2.39
C LYS A 38 -8.32 14.36 -1.82
N GLY A 39 -7.05 14.63 -2.09
CA GLY A 39 -6.46 15.97 -1.92
C GLY A 39 -5.47 16.20 -0.77
N LYS A 40 -5.28 15.26 0.18
CA LYS A 40 -4.24 15.38 1.23
C LYS A 40 -3.19 14.28 1.13
N LYS A 41 -1.91 14.65 1.32
CA LYS A 41 -0.79 13.70 1.39
C LYS A 41 -1.02 12.68 2.52
N ILE A 42 -0.79 11.41 2.23
CA ILE A 42 -0.79 10.34 3.24
C ILE A 42 0.30 10.66 4.28
N ARG A 43 -0.03 10.56 5.58
CA ARG A 43 0.95 10.81 6.65
C ARG A 43 2.13 9.84 6.51
N LYS A 44 3.36 10.33 6.72
CA LYS A 44 4.60 9.52 6.63
C LYS A 44 4.54 8.26 7.50
N GLY A 45 3.94 8.36 8.68
CA GLY A 45 3.74 7.21 9.59
C GLY A 45 2.90 6.09 8.96
N THR A 46 1.81 6.44 8.27
CA THR A 46 0.96 5.45 7.58
C THR A 46 1.69 4.78 6.43
N ILE A 47 2.49 5.54 5.67
CA ILE A 47 3.34 4.98 4.61
C ILE A 47 4.31 3.96 5.20
N ARG A 48 5.01 4.31 6.28
CA ARG A 48 5.95 3.41 6.96
C ARG A 48 5.29 2.14 7.51
N ALA A 49 4.09 2.27 8.08
CA ALA A 49 3.34 1.13 8.57
C ALA A 49 3.02 0.14 7.44
N ILE A 50 2.51 0.63 6.30
CA ILE A 50 2.21 -0.20 5.13
C ILE A 50 3.49 -0.87 4.59
N ILE A 51 4.59 -0.13 4.49
CA ILE A 51 5.89 -0.67 4.03
C ILE A 51 6.38 -1.82 4.94
N ARG A 52 6.25 -1.65 6.26
CA ARG A 52 6.58 -2.70 7.23
C ARG A 52 5.65 -3.92 7.09
N GLU A 53 4.37 -3.71 6.86
CA GLU A 53 3.37 -4.77 6.70
C GLU A 53 3.62 -5.62 5.46
N ILE A 54 4.11 -5.03 4.38
CA ILE A 54 4.56 -5.78 3.18
C ILE A 54 5.95 -6.40 3.32
N GLY A 55 6.60 -6.23 4.47
CA GLY A 55 7.90 -6.84 4.79
C GLY A 55 9.09 -6.24 4.05
N MET A 56 9.02 -4.94 3.72
CA MET A 56 10.11 -4.23 3.03
C MET A 56 10.67 -3.11 3.92
N SER A 57 11.90 -2.71 3.64
CA SER A 57 12.48 -1.45 4.12
C SER A 57 11.91 -0.25 3.37
N VAL A 58 12.10 0.94 3.94
CA VAL A 58 11.67 2.19 3.28
C VAL A 58 12.50 2.44 2.02
N GLU A 59 13.78 2.11 2.08
CA GLU A 59 14.75 2.27 1.01
C GLU A 59 14.38 1.40 -0.19
N GLU A 60 14.14 0.10 0.01
CA GLU A 60 13.69 -0.81 -1.05
C GLU A 60 12.37 -0.32 -1.66
N PHE A 61 11.41 0.08 -0.82
CA PHE A 61 10.13 0.55 -1.30
C PHE A 61 10.26 1.85 -2.12
N MET A 62 11.12 2.78 -1.70
CA MET A 62 11.33 4.06 -2.39
C MET A 62 12.14 3.91 -3.68
N GLY A 63 13.00 2.89 -3.77
CA GLY A 63 13.74 2.52 -4.97
C GLY A 63 12.87 1.94 -6.10
N ILE A 64 11.64 1.52 -5.80
CA ILE A 64 10.68 1.11 -6.84
C ILE A 64 10.27 2.35 -7.63
N GLY A 65 10.61 2.38 -8.92
CA GLY A 65 10.29 3.50 -9.81
C GLY A 65 8.80 3.71 -10.09
#